data_AF-T0QJQ8-F1
#
_entry.id   AF-T0QJQ8-F1
#
_cell.length_a   1.000
_cell.length_b   1.000
_cell.length_c   1.000
_cell.angle_alpha   90.00
_cell.angle_beta   90.00
_cell.angle_gamma   90.00
#
_symmetry.space_group_name_H-M   'P 1'
#
loop_
_entity.id
_entity.type
_entity.pdbx_description
1 polymer ?
#
loop_
_entity_poly.entity_id
_entity_poly.type
_entity_poly.pdbx_seq_one_letter_code
_entity_poly.pdbx_strand_id
1 'polypeptide(L)'
;MPDQRNAAFLHAPQPCVATVDEQDMYCLTSHDDPHFVYHKAIANGDLKTVRRLLPVWDNDRAMDVAAMHGQVDVLLFLHKASQVGCTTRAMDYAAAYGQMECLRFLHQFRNEGCSRQALLYAVRNDHVYCVLYLWRHQPQPHWFRLDAAIRFAKEYKQRRVLKALQQIRRDQETSPTSFLQRHVWRPLRSRLTHF
;
A
#
# COMPACT_ATOMS: atom_id res chain seq x y z
N MET A 1 -51.47 6.61 -5.59
CA MET A 1 -51.28 7.74 -4.67
C MET A 1 -52.41 7.72 -3.65
N PRO A 2 -52.20 8.04 -2.36
CA PRO A 2 -50.99 7.90 -1.52
C PRO A 2 -51.38 7.14 -0.20
N ASP A 3 -50.71 7.14 0.97
CA ASP A 3 -49.39 7.62 1.43
C ASP A 3 -48.89 6.87 2.70
N GLN A 4 -47.61 7.09 3.05
CA GLN A 4 -46.96 7.16 4.38
C GLN A 4 -47.56 6.51 5.65
N ARG A 5 -46.70 5.75 6.36
CA ARG A 5 -45.95 6.25 7.56
C ARG A 5 -44.85 5.27 8.02
N ASN A 6 -43.60 5.74 7.96
CA ASN A 6 -42.55 5.79 9.02
C ASN A 6 -42.32 4.57 9.97
N ALA A 7 -41.09 4.21 10.35
CA ALA A 7 -39.78 4.83 10.09
C ALA A 7 -38.58 3.85 10.22
N ALA A 8 -37.49 4.25 9.55
CA ALA A 8 -36.08 3.98 9.85
C ALA A 8 -35.68 2.88 10.87
N PHE A 9 -35.11 1.79 10.35
CA PHE A 9 -33.87 1.25 10.92
C PHE A 9 -32.72 1.51 9.94
N LEU A 10 -32.14 2.71 10.06
CA LEU A 10 -30.85 3.05 9.45
C LEU A 10 -29.75 2.28 10.20
N HIS A 11 -29.55 1.00 9.86
CA HIS A 11 -28.28 0.36 10.17
C HIS A 11 -27.19 1.06 9.37
N ALA A 12 -26.43 1.91 10.08
CA ALA A 12 -25.17 2.41 9.56
C ALA A 12 -24.30 1.19 9.15
N PRO A 13 -23.58 1.25 8.01
CA PRO A 13 -22.63 0.21 7.70
C PRO A 13 -21.61 0.16 8.84
N GLN A 14 -21.56 -0.99 9.51
CA GLN A 14 -20.60 -1.24 10.58
C GLN A 14 -19.18 -0.98 10.07
N PRO A 15 -18.26 -0.46 10.90
CA PRO A 15 -16.86 -0.42 10.50
C PRO A 15 -16.42 -1.84 10.19
N CYS A 16 -15.99 -2.08 8.94
CA CYS A 16 -15.64 -3.40 8.45
C CYS A 16 -14.30 -3.88 9.04
N VAL A 17 -14.27 -4.13 10.35
CA VAL A 17 -13.45 -5.20 10.90
C VAL A 17 -14.12 -6.49 10.45
N ALA A 18 -13.90 -6.84 9.18
CA ALA A 18 -14.08 -8.22 8.76
C ALA A 18 -13.27 -9.08 9.73
N THR A 19 -13.77 -10.26 10.07
CA THR A 19 -12.95 -11.32 10.66
C THR A 19 -11.87 -11.65 9.63
N VAL A 20 -10.73 -10.96 9.73
CA VAL A 20 -9.57 -11.21 8.88
C VAL A 20 -9.16 -12.65 9.15
N ASP A 21 -9.23 -13.48 8.12
CA ASP A 21 -8.78 -14.85 8.19
C ASP A 21 -7.32 -14.85 8.66
N GLU A 22 -6.97 -15.74 9.59
CA GLU A 22 -5.58 -15.85 10.04
C GLU A 22 -4.64 -16.18 8.87
N GLN A 23 -5.16 -16.85 7.82
CA GLN A 23 -4.43 -17.05 6.56
C GLN A 23 -4.04 -15.72 5.90
N ASP A 24 -4.97 -14.78 5.75
CA ASP A 24 -4.72 -13.47 5.16
C ASP A 24 -3.80 -12.62 6.06
N MET A 25 -3.97 -12.70 7.39
CA MET A 25 -3.18 -11.93 8.37
C MET A 25 -1.71 -12.35 8.45
N TYR A 26 -1.39 -13.61 8.16
CA TYR A 26 -0.02 -14.14 8.18
C TYR A 26 0.49 -14.53 6.78
N CYS A 27 -0.22 -14.16 5.71
CA CYS A 27 0.10 -14.52 4.32
C CYS A 27 0.34 -16.04 4.11
N LEU A 28 -0.44 -16.89 4.75
CA LEU A 28 -0.24 -18.35 4.71
C LEU A 28 -0.89 -18.99 3.49
N THR A 29 -0.41 -20.16 3.10
CA THR A 29 -0.98 -20.94 1.97
C THR A 29 -2.07 -21.92 2.39
N SER A 30 -2.13 -22.28 3.68
CA SER A 30 -3.18 -23.08 4.31
C SER A 30 -3.14 -22.89 5.83
N HIS A 31 -4.10 -23.45 6.57
CA HIS A 31 -4.04 -23.48 8.04
C HIS A 31 -2.90 -24.38 8.58
N ASP A 32 -2.45 -25.35 7.80
CA ASP A 32 -1.35 -26.27 8.12
C ASP A 32 0.00 -25.84 7.52
N ASP A 33 0.11 -24.59 7.04
CA ASP A 33 1.35 -24.07 6.47
C ASP A 33 2.45 -24.10 7.53
N PRO A 34 3.56 -24.85 7.32
CA PRO A 34 4.59 -25.02 8.34
C PRO A 34 5.15 -23.66 8.79
N HIS A 35 5.18 -22.66 7.90
CA HIS A 35 5.72 -21.33 8.19
C HIS A 35 4.89 -20.52 9.19
N PHE A 36 3.71 -20.98 9.64
CA PHE A 36 2.85 -20.29 10.63
C PHE A 36 3.65 -19.73 11.81
N VAL A 37 4.49 -20.55 12.45
CA VAL A 37 5.26 -20.14 13.65
C VAL A 37 6.25 -19.02 13.31
N TYR A 38 6.86 -19.06 12.13
CA TYR A 38 7.80 -18.05 11.66
C TYR A 38 7.09 -16.76 11.26
N HIS A 39 6.01 -16.83 10.49
CA HIS A 39 5.21 -15.66 10.11
C HIS A 39 4.57 -14.99 11.33
N LYS A 40 4.13 -15.76 12.33
CA LYS A 40 3.66 -15.23 13.60
C LYS A 40 4.77 -14.54 14.41
N ALA A 41 5.98 -15.10 14.42
CA ALA A 41 7.14 -14.45 15.04
C ALA A 41 7.50 -13.12 14.33
N ILE A 42 7.43 -13.10 12.99
CA ILE A 42 7.59 -11.88 12.19
C ILE A 42 6.53 -10.85 12.55
N ALA A 43 5.24 -11.21 12.52
CA ALA A 43 4.11 -10.33 12.80
C ALA A 43 4.18 -9.71 14.22
N ASN A 44 4.67 -10.48 15.20
CA ASN A 44 4.89 -10.03 16.58
C ASN A 44 6.17 -9.18 16.78
N GLY A 45 7.03 -9.07 15.78
CA GLY A 45 8.32 -8.36 15.92
C GLY A 45 9.40 -9.13 16.68
N ASP A 46 9.24 -10.45 16.89
CA ASP A 46 10.20 -11.29 17.61
C ASP A 46 11.45 -11.59 16.76
N LEU A 47 12.31 -10.58 16.64
CA LEU A 47 13.57 -10.65 15.91
C LEU A 47 14.50 -11.78 16.40
N LYS A 48 14.35 -12.25 17.65
CA LYS A 48 15.15 -13.35 18.20
C LYS A 48 14.72 -14.69 17.62
N THR A 49 13.41 -14.95 17.60
CA THR A 49 12.84 -16.16 16.96
C THR A 49 12.99 -16.11 15.45
N VAL A 50 12.75 -14.95 14.81
CA VAL A 50 12.96 -14.77 13.36
C VAL A 50 14.41 -15.09 12.97
N ARG A 51 15.41 -14.56 13.68
CA ARG A 51 16.83 -14.85 13.43
C ARG A 51 17.18 -16.34 13.57
N ARG A 52 16.51 -17.06 14.48
CA ARG A 52 16.72 -18.50 14.68
C ARG A 52 16.11 -19.36 13.57
N LEU A 53 14.96 -18.95 13.03
CA LEU A 53 14.19 -19.73 12.05
C LEU A 53 14.53 -19.38 10.59
N LEU A 54 14.99 -18.16 10.32
CA LEU A 54 15.36 -17.70 8.97
C LEU A 54 16.22 -18.70 8.17
N PRO A 55 17.30 -19.33 8.72
CA PRO A 55 18.14 -20.23 7.92
C PRO A 55 17.45 -21.50 7.42
N VAL A 56 16.27 -21.83 7.95
CA VAL A 56 15.50 -23.03 7.61
C VAL A 56 14.26 -22.65 6.78
N TRP A 57 13.62 -21.52 7.08
CA TRP A 57 12.25 -21.18 6.66
C TRP A 57 12.15 -19.83 5.89
N ASP A 58 13.25 -19.33 5.30
CA ASP A 58 13.25 -18.11 4.46
C ASP A 58 12.32 -18.27 3.24
N ASN A 59 11.48 -17.26 2.99
CA ASN A 59 10.56 -17.22 1.87
C ASN A 59 10.21 -15.78 1.46
N ASP A 60 9.58 -15.62 0.29
CA ASP A 60 9.20 -14.34 -0.30
C ASP A 60 8.12 -13.57 0.49
N ARG A 61 7.36 -14.27 1.33
CA ARG A 61 6.28 -13.71 2.15
C ARG A 61 6.76 -13.19 3.51
N ALA A 62 7.95 -13.56 3.96
CA ALA A 62 8.50 -13.12 5.25
C ALA A 62 8.54 -11.58 5.35
N MET A 63 8.98 -10.91 4.29
CA MET A 63 8.95 -9.45 4.22
C MET A 63 7.54 -8.88 4.01
N ASP A 64 6.66 -9.59 3.29
CA ASP A 64 5.26 -9.19 3.12
C ASP A 64 4.54 -9.10 4.47
N VAL A 65 4.72 -10.10 5.35
CA VAL A 65 4.17 -10.13 6.72
C VAL A 65 4.79 -9.03 7.58
N ALA A 66 6.12 -8.84 7.54
CA ALA A 66 6.78 -7.75 8.28
C ALA A 66 6.25 -6.37 7.86
N ALA A 67 6.02 -6.18 6.56
CA ALA A 67 5.48 -4.95 5.99
C ALA A 67 4.01 -4.72 6.36
N MET A 68 3.19 -5.78 6.43
CA MET A 68 1.79 -5.74 6.86
C MET A 68 1.65 -5.29 8.32
N HIS A 69 2.44 -5.89 9.21
CA HIS A 69 2.37 -5.65 10.67
C HIS A 69 3.20 -4.44 11.15
N GLY A 70 3.87 -3.72 10.23
CA GLY A 70 4.64 -2.52 10.58
C GLY A 70 5.98 -2.80 11.25
N GLN A 71 6.50 -4.02 11.12
CA GLN A 71 7.64 -4.53 11.87
C GLN A 71 8.97 -4.12 11.20
N VAL A 72 9.27 -2.82 11.25
CA VAL A 72 10.42 -2.19 10.56
C VAL A 72 11.76 -2.86 10.91
N ASP A 73 12.01 -3.18 12.18
CA ASP A 73 13.28 -3.81 12.59
C ASP A 73 13.45 -5.22 12.02
N VAL A 74 12.35 -5.99 11.97
CA VAL A 74 12.33 -7.31 11.33
C VAL A 74 12.50 -7.16 9.82
N LEU A 75 11.83 -6.20 9.19
CA LEU A 75 11.95 -5.91 7.76
C LEU A 75 13.39 -5.51 7.37
N LEU A 76 14.05 -4.67 8.19
CA LEU A 76 15.45 -4.26 8.02
C LEU A 76 16.43 -5.44 8.18
N PHE A 77 16.13 -6.37 9.10
CA PHE A 77 16.91 -7.60 9.27
C PHE A 77 16.73 -8.54 8.07
N LEU A 78 15.48 -8.84 7.70
CA LEU A 78 15.15 -9.70 6.57
C LEU A 78 15.75 -9.15 5.28
N HIS A 79 15.64 -7.85 4.99
CA HIS A 79 16.24 -7.23 3.80
C HIS A 79 17.75 -7.47 3.67
N LYS A 80 18.48 -7.61 4.79
CA LYS A 80 19.93 -7.83 4.80
C LYS A 80 20.33 -9.32 4.82
N ALA A 81 19.44 -10.21 5.24
CA ALA A 81 19.76 -11.61 5.54
C ALA A 81 19.02 -12.63 4.67
N SER A 82 17.78 -12.33 4.24
CA SER A 82 17.00 -13.16 3.33
C SER A 82 17.65 -13.21 1.95
N GLN A 83 17.63 -14.38 1.33
CA GLN A 83 18.08 -14.58 -0.05
C GLN A 83 16.91 -14.51 -1.05
N VAL A 84 15.66 -14.61 -0.57
CA VAL A 84 14.47 -14.69 -1.42
C VAL A 84 13.89 -13.31 -1.76
N GLY A 85 13.93 -12.36 -0.82
CA GLY A 85 13.43 -11.00 -1.03
C GLY A 85 11.97 -10.79 -0.59
N CYS A 86 11.21 -9.99 -1.34
CA CYS A 86 9.80 -9.71 -1.05
C CYS A 86 8.95 -9.75 -2.33
N THR A 87 7.62 -9.77 -2.20
CA THR A 87 6.72 -9.64 -3.36
C THR A 87 6.18 -8.21 -3.46
N THR A 88 5.46 -7.90 -4.56
CA THR A 88 4.71 -6.64 -4.68
C THR A 88 3.66 -6.46 -3.58
N ARG A 89 3.25 -7.55 -2.89
CA ARG A 89 2.33 -7.49 -1.76
C ARG A 89 2.91 -6.76 -0.55
N ALA A 90 4.23 -6.79 -0.32
CA ALA A 90 4.84 -6.05 0.80
C ALA A 90 4.44 -4.56 0.79
N MET A 91 4.53 -3.91 -0.37
CA MET A 91 4.11 -2.52 -0.50
C MET A 91 2.59 -2.33 -0.49
N ASP A 92 1.84 -3.24 -1.10
CA ASP A 92 0.38 -3.19 -1.10
C ASP A 92 -0.18 -3.33 0.33
N TYR A 93 0.36 -4.24 1.15
CA TYR A 93 -0.01 -4.44 2.55
C TYR A 93 0.49 -3.30 3.44
N ALA A 94 1.72 -2.82 3.29
CA ALA A 94 2.19 -1.64 4.04
C ALA A 94 1.28 -0.41 3.79
N ALA A 95 0.82 -0.23 2.55
CA ALA A 95 -0.17 0.80 2.22
C ALA A 95 -1.57 0.50 2.80
N ALA A 96 -2.02 -0.76 2.73
CA ALA A 96 -3.32 -1.21 3.22
C ALA A 96 -3.50 -1.11 4.74
N TYR A 97 -2.43 -1.27 5.52
CA TYR A 97 -2.44 -1.22 6.99
C TYR A 97 -1.81 0.06 7.56
N GLY A 98 -1.46 1.03 6.71
CA GLY A 98 -0.98 2.36 7.15
C GLY A 98 0.47 2.42 7.59
N GLN A 99 1.26 1.38 7.30
CA GLN A 99 2.64 1.17 7.74
C GLN A 99 3.63 2.03 6.92
N MET A 100 3.57 3.35 7.13
CA MET A 100 4.32 4.36 6.38
C MET A 100 5.84 4.10 6.31
N GLU A 101 6.47 3.74 7.43
CA GLU A 101 7.92 3.53 7.44
C GLU A 101 8.33 2.27 6.67
N CYS A 102 7.57 1.17 6.78
CA CYS A 102 7.74 -0.01 5.91
C CYS A 102 7.54 0.36 4.44
N LEU A 103 6.49 1.12 4.11
CA LEU A 103 6.19 1.55 2.74
C LEU A 103 7.31 2.40 2.13
N ARG A 104 7.85 3.34 2.91
CA ARG A 104 9.00 4.18 2.51
C ARG A 104 10.25 3.36 2.29
N PHE A 105 10.56 2.47 3.23
CA PHE A 105 11.73 1.59 3.15
C PHE A 105 11.68 0.70 1.90
N LEU A 106 10.57 -0.01 1.70
CA LEU A 106 10.37 -0.88 0.53
C LEU A 106 10.50 -0.08 -0.77
N HIS A 107 9.82 1.07 -0.89
CA HIS A 107 9.89 1.89 -2.09
C HIS A 107 11.29 2.46 -2.40
N GLN A 108 12.13 2.64 -1.37
CA GLN A 108 13.48 3.17 -1.54
C GLN A 108 14.54 2.10 -1.86
N PHE A 109 14.37 0.88 -1.34
CA PHE A 109 15.40 -0.17 -1.39
C PHE A 109 14.99 -1.45 -2.14
N ARG A 110 13.75 -1.55 -2.62
CA ARG A 110 13.23 -2.67 -3.45
C ARG A 110 12.72 -2.16 -4.80
N ASN A 111 12.84 -3.00 -5.82
CA ASN A 111 12.54 -2.65 -7.22
C ASN A 111 11.22 -3.27 -7.71
N GLU A 112 10.63 -4.17 -6.93
CA GLU A 112 9.36 -4.86 -7.21
C GLU A 112 8.19 -3.87 -7.32
N GLY A 113 8.21 -2.80 -6.53
CA GLY A 113 7.21 -1.75 -6.54
C GLY A 113 5.86 -2.17 -5.92
N CYS A 114 4.86 -1.32 -6.11
CA CYS A 114 3.48 -1.53 -5.66
C CYS A 114 2.53 -1.73 -6.84
N SER A 115 1.44 -2.46 -6.62
CA SER A 115 0.40 -2.58 -7.62
C SER A 115 -0.59 -1.40 -7.56
N ARG A 116 -1.69 -1.46 -8.32
CA ARG A 116 -2.78 -0.49 -8.19
C ARG A 116 -3.49 -0.62 -6.81
N GLN A 117 -3.37 -1.77 -6.17
CA GLN A 117 -4.10 -2.14 -4.97
C GLN A 117 -3.59 -1.36 -3.75
N ALA A 118 -2.28 -1.09 -3.62
CA ALA A 118 -1.73 -0.22 -2.57
C ALA A 118 -2.52 1.08 -2.37
N LEU A 119 -2.78 1.82 -3.47
CA LEU A 119 -3.52 3.08 -3.40
C LEU A 119 -4.99 2.87 -3.03
N LEU A 120 -5.65 1.85 -3.59
CA LEU A 120 -7.07 1.59 -3.31
C LEU A 120 -7.30 1.09 -1.89
N TYR A 121 -6.41 0.27 -1.33
CA TYR A 121 -6.48 -0.18 0.06
C TYR A 121 -6.15 0.95 1.04
N ALA A 122 -5.10 1.76 0.77
CA ALA A 122 -4.81 2.95 1.57
C ALA A 122 -5.98 3.94 1.58
N VAL A 123 -6.69 4.10 0.45
CA VAL A 123 -7.93 4.90 0.37
C VAL A 123 -9.06 4.25 1.17
N ARG A 124 -9.30 2.95 0.99
CA ARG A 124 -10.37 2.19 1.67
C ARG A 124 -10.25 2.24 3.19
N ASN A 125 -9.03 2.30 3.72
CA ASN A 125 -8.74 2.29 5.16
C ASN A 125 -8.34 3.68 5.74
N ASP A 126 -8.61 4.77 5.00
CA ASP A 126 -8.34 6.18 5.40
C ASP A 126 -6.86 6.50 5.75
N HIS A 127 -5.91 5.75 5.20
CA HIS A 127 -4.47 5.93 5.44
C HIS A 127 -3.89 7.09 4.61
N VAL A 128 -4.27 8.31 4.99
CA VAL A 128 -3.91 9.58 4.31
C VAL A 128 -2.43 9.67 3.94
N TYR A 129 -1.52 9.36 4.86
CA TYR A 129 -0.09 9.49 4.59
C TYR A 129 0.37 8.49 3.51
N CYS A 130 -0.12 7.25 3.52
CA CYS A 130 0.16 6.26 2.47
C CYS A 130 -0.37 6.73 1.11
N VAL A 131 -1.59 7.28 1.08
CA VAL A 131 -2.19 7.88 -0.14
C VAL A 131 -1.32 9.03 -0.67
N LEU A 132 -0.89 9.95 0.19
CA LEU A 132 -0.03 11.09 -0.19
C LEU A 132 1.37 10.66 -0.65
N TYR A 133 1.97 9.67 0.01
CA TYR A 133 3.27 9.12 -0.36
C TYR A 133 3.21 8.43 -1.73
N LEU A 134 2.28 7.49 -1.90
CA LEU A 134 2.06 6.81 -3.17
C LEU A 134 1.77 7.82 -4.29
N TRP A 135 0.92 8.82 -4.05
CA TRP A 135 0.63 9.86 -5.05
C TRP A 135 1.89 10.62 -5.51
N ARG A 136 2.80 10.96 -4.59
CA ARG A 136 4.02 11.73 -4.89
C ARG A 136 5.10 10.94 -5.62
N HIS A 137 5.10 9.62 -5.50
CA HIS A 137 6.22 8.76 -5.90
C HIS A 137 5.91 7.78 -7.06
N GLN A 138 4.77 7.90 -7.73
CA GLN A 138 4.36 6.98 -8.81
C GLN A 138 4.97 7.29 -10.20
N PRO A 139 5.57 6.30 -10.90
CA PRO A 139 6.10 6.46 -12.26
C PRO A 139 5.02 6.35 -13.37
N GLN A 140 4.08 7.32 -13.39
CA GLN A 140 3.12 7.66 -14.47
C GLN A 140 2.06 6.60 -14.92
N PRO A 141 0.92 7.01 -15.54
CA PRO A 141 0.38 8.37 -15.76
C PRO A 141 -0.79 8.76 -14.81
N HIS A 142 -0.40 9.47 -13.75
CA HIS A 142 -0.99 10.64 -13.06
C HIS A 142 -2.51 11.00 -12.94
N TRP A 143 -3.52 10.41 -13.59
CA TRP A 143 -4.92 10.94 -13.45
C TRP A 143 -6.07 9.94 -13.29
N PHE A 144 -6.14 8.85 -14.06
CA PHE A 144 -7.29 7.92 -14.00
C PHE A 144 -7.55 7.32 -12.61
N ARG A 145 -6.51 7.27 -11.76
CA ARG A 145 -6.62 6.80 -10.38
C ARG A 145 -7.12 7.84 -9.38
N LEU A 146 -7.05 9.15 -9.68
CA LEU A 146 -7.52 10.18 -8.74
C LEU A 146 -9.04 10.15 -8.60
N ASP A 147 -9.78 10.13 -9.72
CA ASP A 147 -11.25 10.01 -9.66
C ASP A 147 -11.69 8.63 -9.15
N ALA A 148 -10.94 7.56 -9.41
CA ALA A 148 -11.20 6.25 -8.81
C ALA A 148 -11.01 6.29 -7.28
N ALA A 149 -9.92 6.90 -6.80
CA ALA A 149 -9.65 7.09 -5.37
C ALA A 149 -10.69 8.01 -4.71
N ILE A 150 -11.13 9.08 -5.37
CA ILE A 150 -12.19 9.97 -4.87
C ILE A 150 -13.54 9.23 -4.80
N ARG A 151 -13.88 8.39 -5.79
CA ARG A 151 -15.08 7.55 -5.73
C ARG A 151 -15.01 6.56 -4.56
N PHE A 152 -13.92 5.83 -4.42
CA PHE A 152 -13.71 4.91 -3.29
C PHE A 152 -13.77 5.65 -1.94
N ALA A 153 -13.12 6.82 -1.81
CA ALA A 153 -13.17 7.60 -0.57
C ALA A 153 -14.60 8.07 -0.22
N LYS A 154 -15.46 8.33 -1.22
CA LYS A 154 -16.89 8.62 -1.00
C LYS A 154 -17.67 7.37 -0.61
N GLU A 155 -17.49 6.27 -1.33
CA GLU A 155 -18.15 4.98 -1.13
C GLU A 155 -17.90 4.43 0.29
N TYR A 156 -16.64 4.36 0.69
CA TYR A 156 -16.20 3.93 2.03
C TYR A 156 -16.28 5.05 3.08
N LYS A 157 -16.83 6.23 2.72
CA LYS A 157 -17.05 7.40 3.61
C LYS A 157 -15.76 7.93 4.29
N GLN A 158 -14.60 7.70 3.69
CA GLN A 158 -13.29 8.06 4.22
C GLN A 158 -12.98 9.55 4.06
N ARG A 159 -13.41 10.31 5.07
CA ARG A 159 -13.43 11.77 5.08
C ARG A 159 -12.04 12.41 5.01
N ARG A 160 -11.00 11.80 5.62
CA ARG A 160 -9.67 12.42 5.68
C ARG A 160 -8.97 12.27 4.33
N VAL A 161 -8.98 11.06 3.76
CA VAL A 161 -8.50 10.80 2.40
C VAL A 161 -9.29 11.60 1.37
N LEU A 162 -10.63 11.68 1.46
CA LEU A 162 -11.43 12.47 0.53
C LEU A 162 -11.00 13.95 0.51
N LYS A 163 -10.79 14.56 1.68
CA LYS A 163 -10.29 15.95 1.78
C LYS A 163 -8.90 16.10 1.15
N ALA A 164 -7.99 15.15 1.41
CA ALA A 164 -6.64 15.17 0.85
C ALA A 164 -6.63 15.05 -0.68
N LEU A 165 -7.41 14.12 -1.24
CA LEU A 165 -7.56 13.96 -2.69
C LEU A 165 -8.24 15.17 -3.35
N GLN A 166 -9.22 15.79 -2.69
CA GLN A 166 -9.85 17.04 -3.14
C GLN A 166 -8.90 18.25 -3.07
N GLN A 167 -7.92 18.25 -2.16
CA GLN A 167 -6.86 19.26 -2.14
C GLN A 167 -5.91 19.06 -3.32
N ILE A 168 -5.38 17.83 -3.50
CA ILE A 168 -4.56 17.45 -4.66
C ILE A 168 -5.21 17.90 -5.97
N ARG A 169 -6.51 17.62 -6.15
CA ARG A 169 -7.24 18.03 -7.36
C ARG A 169 -7.23 19.55 -7.58
N ARG A 170 -7.53 20.34 -6.54
CA ARG A 170 -7.49 21.81 -6.61
C ARG A 170 -6.07 22.35 -6.86
N ASP A 171 -5.05 21.71 -6.30
CA ASP A 171 -3.66 22.09 -6.51
C ASP A 171 -3.21 21.85 -7.98
N GLN A 172 -3.73 20.80 -8.62
CA GLN A 172 -3.52 20.55 -10.06
C GLN A 172 -4.27 21.57 -10.94
N GLU A 173 -5.54 21.87 -10.62
CA GLU A 173 -6.38 22.82 -11.36
C GLU A 173 -5.84 24.27 -11.28
N THR A 174 -5.10 24.63 -10.22
CA THR A 174 -4.56 25.98 -9.99
C THR A 174 -3.14 26.22 -10.52
N SER A 175 -2.41 25.20 -10.99
CA SER A 175 -1.05 25.35 -11.54
C SER A 175 -0.84 24.82 -12.99
N PRO A 176 -1.64 25.23 -14.00
CA PRO A 176 -1.51 24.71 -15.38
C PRO A 176 -0.15 24.99 -16.04
N THR A 177 0.49 26.11 -15.70
CA THR A 177 1.68 26.63 -16.39
C THR A 177 2.98 25.91 -16.04
N SER A 178 3.06 25.18 -14.92
CA SER A 178 4.23 24.34 -14.60
C SER A 178 4.31 23.06 -15.45
N PHE A 179 3.16 22.64 -16.00
CA PHE A 179 2.96 21.34 -16.62
C PHE A 179 3.66 21.22 -17.99
N LEU A 180 3.65 22.29 -18.79
CA LEU A 180 4.26 22.31 -20.12
C LEU A 180 5.80 22.47 -20.11
N GLN A 181 6.38 23.05 -19.05
CA GLN A 181 7.84 23.25 -18.96
C GLN A 181 8.60 22.05 -18.39
N ARG A 182 7.96 21.15 -17.63
CA ARG A 182 8.62 19.96 -17.03
C ARG A 182 8.40 18.65 -17.78
N HIS A 183 7.55 18.64 -18.82
CA HIS A 183 7.16 17.43 -19.56
C HIS A 183 7.47 17.45 -21.05
N VAL A 184 8.43 18.28 -21.49
CA VAL A 184 9.16 17.99 -22.75
C VAL A 184 10.13 16.84 -22.47
N TRP A 185 9.59 15.61 -22.50
CA TRP A 185 10.40 14.40 -22.56
C TRP A 185 11.16 14.40 -23.89
N ARG A 186 12.42 14.83 -23.87
CA ARG A 186 13.32 14.68 -25.02
C ARG A 186 13.83 13.23 -25.01
N PRO A 187 13.45 12.36 -25.97
CA PRO A 187 14.18 11.12 -26.16
C PRO A 187 15.61 11.46 -26.56
N LEU A 188 16.61 10.82 -25.92
CA LEU A 188 17.96 10.79 -26.47
C LEU A 188 17.94 9.96 -27.76
N ARG A 189 17.82 10.64 -28.90
CA ARG A 189 18.28 10.14 -30.19
C ARG A 189 19.31 11.10 -30.76
N SER A 190 20.38 10.51 -31.31
CA SER A 190 21.46 11.11 -32.10
C SER A 190 22.17 12.35 -31.52
N ARG A 191 23.27 12.10 -30.81
CA ARG A 191 24.52 12.85 -30.98
C ARG A 191 25.70 11.88 -31.16
N LEU A 192 25.70 11.18 -32.29
CA LEU A 192 26.89 10.58 -32.90
C LEU A 192 26.73 10.65 -34.43
N THR A 193 26.91 11.85 -34.98
CA THR A 193 27.35 12.07 -36.36
C THR A 193 28.26 13.30 -36.36
N HIS A 194 29.46 13.16 -36.94
CA HIS A 194 30.52 14.16 -37.12
C HIS A 194 31.18 14.64 -35.80
N PHE A 195 32.49 14.46 -35.58
CA PHE A 195 33.59 14.40 -36.56
C PHE A 195 34.23 13.02 -36.74
#